data_AF-A0A843H6I0-F1
#
_entry.id   AF-A0A843H6I0-F1
#
_cell.length_a   1.000
_cell.length_b   1.000
_cell.length_c   1.000
_cell.angle_alpha   90.00
_cell.angle_beta   90.00
_cell.angle_gamma   90.00
#
_symmetry.space_group_name_H-M   'P 1'
#
loop_
_entity.id
_entity.type
_entity.pdbx_description
1 polymer ?
#
loop_
_entity_poly.entity_id
_entity_poly.type
_entity_poly.pdbx_seq_one_letter_code
_entity_poly.pdbx_strand_id
1 'polypeptide(L)'
;MNELKITKAKVYPYKRKSRTGAIGVGMIFLDNGLLLTGLELIERDNKRFINYPKNPYNKKGRSYVQPVTATANELITNTLFDAYYAINPNQPLDEKFLSEATEDFINTWTADVAEREQKLKEMKEKAEQEKTEAEIKKAAAEVKKAIELTHKFNTPEKNAETSELINECLKLEQNKDKE
;
A
#
# COMPACT_ATOMS: atom_id res chain seq x y z
N MET A 1 15.58 3.86 5.29
CA MET A 1 14.78 5.09 5.15
C MET A 1 14.64 5.35 3.66
N ASN A 2 13.41 5.58 3.16
CA ASN A 2 13.24 5.97 1.76
C ASN A 2 13.78 7.39 1.59
N GLU A 3 14.62 7.58 0.57
CA GLU A 3 15.17 8.87 0.21
C GLU A 3 14.11 9.70 -0.54
N LEU A 4 14.01 10.99 -0.22
CA LEU A 4 13.05 11.91 -0.85
C LEU A 4 13.37 12.03 -2.35
N LYS A 5 12.41 11.74 -3.23
CA LYS A 5 12.59 11.82 -4.68
C LYS A 5 11.72 12.92 -5.28
N ILE A 6 12.34 13.81 -6.07
CA ILE A 6 11.59 14.71 -6.96
C ILE A 6 11.31 13.93 -8.25
N THR A 7 10.04 13.65 -8.51
CA THR A 7 9.64 12.85 -9.68
C THR A 7 9.36 13.71 -10.89
N LYS A 8 8.91 14.95 -10.68
CA LYS A 8 8.74 15.97 -11.73
C LYS A 8 9.06 17.35 -11.21
N ALA A 9 9.57 18.20 -12.10
CA ALA A 9 9.75 19.61 -11.83
C ALA A 9 9.38 20.43 -13.07
N LYS A 10 8.77 21.59 -12.86
CA LYS A 10 8.63 22.62 -13.90
C LYS A 10 8.85 23.98 -13.32
N VAL A 11 9.42 24.84 -14.16
CA VAL A 11 9.61 26.24 -13.85
C VAL A 11 8.93 27.10 -14.90
N TYR A 12 8.45 28.24 -14.45
CA TYR A 12 7.86 29.29 -15.25
C TYR A 12 8.73 30.54 -15.08
N PRO A 13 9.58 30.87 -16.07
CA PRO A 13 10.42 32.04 -15.99
C PRO A 13 9.55 33.30 -16.01
N TYR A 14 9.93 34.29 -15.21
CA TYR A 14 9.28 35.59 -15.27
C TYR A 14 9.88 36.42 -16.41
N LYS A 15 9.02 37.09 -17.18
CA LYS A 15 9.45 38.03 -18.24
C LYS A 15 10.29 39.19 -17.68
N ARG A 16 10.07 39.55 -16.42
CA ARG A 16 10.81 40.56 -15.65
C ARG A 16 10.96 40.04 -14.22
N LYS A 17 12.06 40.38 -13.55
CA LYS A 17 12.26 39.98 -12.14
C LYS A 17 11.05 40.39 -11.30
N SER A 18 10.60 39.49 -10.41
CA SER A 18 9.48 39.77 -9.51
C SER A 18 9.84 40.87 -8.49
N ARG A 19 8.85 41.32 -7.72
CA ARG A 19 9.10 42.23 -6.57
C ARG A 19 10.06 41.62 -5.53
N THR A 20 10.11 40.30 -5.42
CA THR A 20 11.04 39.57 -4.54
C THR A 20 12.41 39.35 -5.20
N GLY A 21 12.62 39.84 -6.43
CA GLY A 21 13.82 39.61 -7.22
C GLY A 21 13.93 38.20 -7.79
N ALA A 22 12.85 37.43 -7.76
CA ALA A 22 12.80 36.10 -8.33
C ALA A 22 12.83 36.15 -9.86
N ILE A 23 13.43 35.15 -10.47
CA ILE A 23 13.59 34.99 -11.92
C ILE A 23 12.53 34.04 -12.51
N GLY A 24 11.82 33.31 -11.67
CA GLY A 24 10.72 32.44 -12.07
C GLY A 24 10.03 31.80 -10.86
N VAL A 25 8.97 31.06 -11.13
CA VAL A 25 8.26 30.24 -10.14
C VAL A 25 8.26 28.78 -10.56
N GLY A 26 8.61 27.91 -9.62
CA GLY A 26 8.71 26.48 -9.78
C GLY A 26 7.58 25.72 -9.10
N MET A 27 7.39 24.50 -9.57
CA MET A 27 6.60 23.47 -8.93
C MET A 27 7.32 22.13 -9.04
N ILE A 28 7.18 21.29 -8.01
CA ILE A 28 7.77 19.95 -7.96
C ILE A 28 6.75 18.92 -7.46
N PHE A 29 6.85 17.70 -7.97
CA PHE A 29 6.19 16.52 -7.42
C PHE A 29 7.20 15.72 -6.60
N LEU A 30 6.88 15.48 -5.33
CA LEU A 30 7.63 14.65 -4.40
C LEU A 30 7.00 13.27 -4.33
N ASP A 31 7.82 12.23 -4.55
CA ASP A 31 7.48 10.81 -4.43
C ASP A 31 6.16 10.42 -5.15
N ASN A 32 5.82 11.09 -6.25
CA ASN A 32 4.53 10.96 -6.94
C ASN A 32 3.29 11.15 -6.05
N GLY A 33 3.42 11.70 -4.85
CA GLY A 33 2.35 11.79 -3.85
C GLY A 33 2.02 13.22 -3.41
N LEU A 34 2.96 14.16 -3.60
CA LEU A 34 2.79 15.54 -3.12
C LEU A 34 3.28 16.55 -4.15
N LEU A 35 2.37 17.45 -4.56
CA LEU A 35 2.69 18.61 -5.39
C LEU A 35 2.99 19.81 -4.51
N LEU A 36 4.19 20.39 -4.68
CA LEU A 36 4.55 21.69 -4.10
C LEU A 36 4.61 22.74 -5.19
N THR A 37 3.90 23.85 -5.01
CA THR A 37 3.81 24.97 -5.95
C THR A 37 4.24 26.28 -5.30
N GLY A 38 4.46 27.31 -6.12
CA GLY A 38 4.78 28.65 -5.62
C GLY A 38 6.19 28.78 -5.08
N LEU A 39 7.13 27.96 -5.56
CA LEU A 39 8.53 27.99 -5.18
C LEU A 39 9.24 29.06 -6.02
N GLU A 40 9.57 30.22 -5.47
CA GLU A 40 10.22 31.27 -6.27
C GLU A 40 11.72 31.03 -6.39
N LEU A 41 12.25 31.05 -7.62
CA LEU A 41 13.69 30.91 -7.89
C LEU A 41 14.37 32.26 -7.78
N ILE A 42 15.42 32.37 -6.97
CA ILE A 42 16.19 33.60 -6.78
C ILE A 42 17.65 33.33 -7.08
N GLU A 43 18.22 34.14 -7.98
CA GLU A 43 19.65 34.15 -8.29
C GLU A 43 20.23 35.53 -7.98
N ARG A 44 21.16 35.59 -7.02
CA ARG A 44 21.83 36.81 -6.54
C ARG A 44 23.26 36.49 -6.16
N ASP A 45 24.20 37.34 -6.55
CA ASP A 45 25.63 37.23 -6.21
C ASP A 45 26.22 35.84 -6.49
N ASN A 46 25.88 35.26 -7.64
CA ASN A 46 26.24 33.88 -8.05
C ASN A 46 25.76 32.77 -7.10
N LYS A 47 24.80 33.06 -6.22
CA LYS A 47 24.15 32.09 -5.34
C LYS A 47 22.70 31.88 -5.75
N ARG A 48 22.27 30.62 -5.61
CA ARG A 48 20.94 30.13 -5.98
C ARG A 48 20.15 29.77 -4.75
N PHE A 49 18.91 30.25 -4.68
CA PHE A 49 18.02 30.01 -3.55
C PHE A 49 16.59 29.80 -4.01
N ILE A 50 15.83 29.04 -3.22
CA ILE A 50 14.39 28.89 -3.37
C ILE A 50 13.69 29.64 -2.23
N ASN A 51 12.79 30.53 -2.58
CA ASN A 51 11.88 31.16 -1.63
C ASN A 51 10.59 30.34 -1.57
N TYR A 52 10.32 29.74 -0.41
CA TYR A 52 9.16 28.89 -0.21
C TYR A 52 7.89 29.71 0.05
N PRO A 53 6.70 29.23 -0.36
CA PRO A 53 5.45 29.96 -0.22
C PRO A 53 5.16 30.29 1.26
N LYS A 54 4.94 31.57 1.54
CA LYS A 54 4.71 32.09 2.90
C LYS A 54 3.24 32.05 3.26
N ASN A 55 2.95 31.73 4.52
CA ASN A 55 1.61 31.88 5.06
C ASN A 55 1.37 33.36 5.43
N PRO A 56 0.51 34.10 4.69
CA PRO A 56 0.29 35.52 4.94
C PRO A 56 -0.40 35.79 6.28
N TYR A 57 -1.10 34.79 6.83
CA TYR A 57 -1.77 34.89 8.13
C TYR A 57 -0.84 34.57 9.31
N ASN A 58 0.37 34.07 9.04
CA ASN A 58 1.35 33.80 10.07
C ASN A 58 2.17 35.06 10.37
N LYS A 59 1.91 35.70 11.51
CA LYS A 59 2.64 36.89 11.99
C LYS A 59 4.16 36.67 12.15
N LYS A 60 4.62 35.42 12.24
CA LYS A 60 6.04 35.06 12.31
C LYS A 60 6.67 34.85 10.93
N GLY A 61 5.92 35.07 9.84
CA GLY A 61 6.42 34.98 8.47
C GLY A 61 6.86 33.58 8.03
N ARG A 62 6.32 32.52 8.66
CA ARG A 62 6.70 31.14 8.33
C ARG A 62 6.13 30.71 6.98
N SER A 63 6.88 29.86 6.31
CA SER A 63 6.43 29.18 5.09
C SER A 63 5.42 28.09 5.38
N TYR A 64 4.53 27.81 4.43
CA TYR A 64 3.64 26.66 4.47
C TYR A 64 4.42 25.34 4.43
N VAL A 65 5.52 25.34 3.69
CA VAL A 65 6.43 24.22 3.51
C VAL A 65 7.86 24.72 3.51
N GLN A 66 8.76 23.94 4.09
CA GLN A 66 10.20 24.15 4.00
C GLN A 66 10.92 22.80 4.22
N PRO A 67 12.04 22.55 3.55
CA PRO A 67 12.86 21.37 3.84
C PRO A 67 13.43 21.45 5.24
N VAL A 68 13.51 20.30 5.91
CA VAL A 68 14.08 20.20 7.27
C VAL A 68 15.60 20.02 7.20
N THR A 69 16.11 19.37 6.16
CA THR A 69 17.53 19.06 5.98
C THR A 69 18.15 19.88 4.85
N ALA A 70 19.46 20.16 4.96
CA ALA A 70 20.22 20.84 3.91
C ALA A 70 20.19 20.04 2.59
N THR A 71 20.33 18.72 2.66
CA THR A 71 20.27 17.81 1.50
C THR A 71 18.95 17.92 0.74
N ALA A 72 17.81 17.97 1.45
CA ALA A 72 16.51 18.15 0.78
C ALA A 72 16.40 19.54 0.13
N ASN A 73 16.94 20.58 0.79
CA ASN A 73 16.96 21.92 0.21
C ASN A 73 17.84 22.01 -1.04
N GLU A 74 19.02 21.39 -1.03
CA GLU A 74 19.92 21.31 -2.18
C GLU A 74 19.30 20.55 -3.34
N LEU A 75 18.68 19.39 -3.06
CA LEU A 75 17.94 18.62 -4.06
C LEU A 75 16.86 19.46 -4.74
N ILE A 76 16.00 20.12 -3.96
CA ILE A 76 14.93 20.99 -4.50
C ILE A 76 15.51 22.15 -5.31
N THR A 77 16.56 22.80 -4.78
CA THR A 77 17.18 23.95 -5.43
C THR A 77 17.79 23.55 -6.77
N ASN A 78 18.63 22.52 -6.79
CA ASN A 78 19.31 22.08 -8.00
C ASN A 78 18.31 21.62 -9.06
N THR A 79 17.35 20.76 -8.70
CA THR A 79 16.35 20.27 -9.65
C THR A 79 15.53 21.40 -10.28
N LEU A 80 15.14 22.42 -9.51
CA LEU A 80 14.42 23.57 -10.06
C LEU A 80 15.29 24.43 -10.97
N PHE A 81 16.55 24.68 -10.61
CA PHE A 81 17.44 25.46 -11.46
C PHE A 81 17.82 24.72 -12.75
N ASP A 82 18.04 23.40 -12.68
CA ASP A 82 18.25 22.57 -13.87
C ASP A 82 17.04 22.65 -14.81
N ALA A 83 15.83 22.54 -14.24
CA ALA A 83 14.60 22.72 -15.00
C ALA A 83 14.46 24.14 -15.58
N TYR A 84 14.88 25.18 -14.85
CA TYR A 84 14.85 26.56 -15.34
C TYR A 84 15.78 26.78 -16.53
N TYR A 85 17.02 26.30 -16.46
CA TYR A 85 18.00 26.48 -17.54
C TYR A 85 17.72 25.57 -18.75
N ALA A 86 16.96 24.49 -18.58
CA ALA A 86 16.50 23.65 -19.68
C ALA A 86 15.37 24.30 -20.52
N ILE A 87 14.73 25.38 -20.03
CA ILE A 87 13.64 26.04 -20.75
C ILE A 87 14.19 26.82 -21.94
N ASN A 88 13.64 26.55 -23.12
CA ASN A 88 13.87 27.38 -24.28
C ASN A 88 13.08 28.70 -24.12
N PRO A 89 13.73 29.88 -24.05
CA PRO A 89 13.06 31.16 -23.83
C PRO A 89 12.08 31.56 -24.95
N ASN A 90 12.15 30.91 -26.11
CA ASN A 90 11.24 31.11 -27.23
C ASN A 90 10.03 30.16 -27.22
N GLN A 91 9.96 29.24 -26.26
CA GLN A 91 8.85 28.30 -26.14
C GLN A 91 7.70 28.97 -25.37
N PRO A 92 6.48 29.04 -25.91
CA PRO A 92 5.33 29.58 -25.20
C PRO A 92 5.08 28.78 -23.91
N LEU A 93 4.58 29.46 -22.87
CA LEU A 93 4.13 28.81 -21.64
C LEU A 93 3.01 27.84 -22.00
N ASP A 94 3.33 26.55 -22.08
CA ASP A 94 2.33 25.53 -22.36
C ASP A 94 1.55 25.21 -21.07
N GLU A 95 0.26 25.55 -21.07
CA GLU A 95 -0.71 25.19 -20.01
C GLU A 95 -0.86 23.67 -19.88
N LYS A 96 -0.50 22.93 -20.94
CA LYS A 96 -0.61 21.47 -21.03
C LYS A 96 0.23 20.70 -20.00
N PHE A 97 1.25 21.32 -19.39
CA PHE A 97 2.02 20.62 -18.37
C PHE A 97 1.22 20.33 -17.10
N LEU A 98 0.34 21.25 -16.67
CA LEU A 98 -0.46 20.97 -15.48
C LEU A 98 -1.43 19.84 -15.75
N SER A 99 -2.04 19.79 -16.95
CA SER A 99 -2.87 18.65 -17.34
C SER A 99 -2.05 17.36 -17.48
N GLU A 100 -0.89 17.38 -18.15
CA GLU A 100 -0.02 16.19 -18.31
C GLU A 100 0.55 15.69 -16.98
N ALA A 101 0.97 16.59 -16.09
CA ALA A 101 1.46 16.21 -14.77
C ALA A 101 0.34 15.66 -13.88
N THR A 102 -0.87 16.20 -14.00
CA THR A 102 -2.06 15.69 -13.30
C THR A 102 -2.48 14.35 -13.88
N GLU A 103 -2.52 14.18 -15.20
CA GLU A 103 -2.84 12.93 -15.88
C GLU A 103 -1.84 11.83 -15.51
N ASP A 104 -0.54 12.11 -15.54
CA ASP A 104 0.48 11.15 -15.14
C ASP A 104 0.40 10.80 -13.65
N PHE A 105 0.05 11.76 -12.80
CA PHE A 105 -0.22 11.51 -11.38
C PHE A 105 -1.46 10.60 -11.23
N ILE A 106 -2.55 10.90 -11.93
CA ILE A 106 -3.78 10.09 -11.91
C ILE A 106 -3.47 8.68 -12.41
N ASN A 107 -2.71 8.53 -13.50
CA ASN A 107 -2.34 7.24 -14.07
C ASN A 107 -1.47 6.43 -13.11
N THR A 108 -0.46 7.07 -12.51
CA THR A 108 0.41 6.42 -11.51
C THR A 108 -0.39 6.01 -10.28
N TRP A 109 -1.24 6.90 -9.76
CA TRP A 109 -2.09 6.62 -8.60
C TRP A 109 -3.09 5.50 -8.89
N THR A 110 -3.69 5.47 -10.08
CA THR A 110 -4.62 4.42 -10.50
C THR A 110 -3.91 3.07 -10.60
N ALA A 111 -2.68 3.04 -11.11
CA ALA A 111 -1.85 1.84 -11.16
C ALA A 111 -1.49 1.34 -9.74
N ASP A 112 -1.07 2.24 -8.85
CA ASP A 112 -0.75 1.92 -7.45
C ASP A 112 -1.97 1.39 -6.68
N VAL A 113 -3.16 1.97 -6.93
CA VAL A 113 -4.42 1.50 -6.34
C VAL A 113 -4.76 0.11 -6.85
N ALA A 114 -4.66 -0.14 -8.17
CA ALA A 114 -4.91 -1.46 -8.75
C ALA A 114 -3.95 -2.53 -8.19
N GLU A 115 -2.66 -2.21 -8.04
CA GLU A 115 -1.69 -3.13 -7.45
C GLU A 115 -2.02 -3.44 -5.98
N ARG A 116 -2.45 -2.44 -5.20
CA ARG A 116 -2.87 -2.64 -3.80
C ARG A 116 -4.13 -3.47 -3.68
N GLU A 117 -5.11 -3.26 -4.55
CA GLU A 117 -6.34 -4.06 -4.60
C GLU A 117 -6.03 -5.52 -4.94
N GLN A 118 -5.14 -5.75 -5.90
CA GLN A 118 -4.69 -7.10 -6.25
C GLN A 118 -4.00 -7.78 -5.05
N LYS A 119 -3.03 -7.12 -4.41
CA LYS A 119 -2.36 -7.65 -3.21
C LYS A 119 -3.35 -7.93 -2.08
N LEU A 120 -4.35 -7.06 -1.89
CA LEU A 120 -5.38 -7.26 -0.88
C LEU A 120 -6.26 -8.49 -1.18
N LYS A 121 -6.56 -8.72 -2.45
CA LYS A 121 -7.30 -9.91 -2.91
C LYS A 121 -6.49 -11.18 -2.67
N GLU A 122 -5.22 -11.20 -3.07
CA GLU A 122 -4.30 -12.32 -2.85
C GLU A 122 -4.14 -12.65 -1.36
N MET A 123 -4.01 -11.64 -0.49
CA MET A 123 -3.94 -11.85 0.96
C MET A 123 -5.23 -12.45 1.53
N LYS A 124 -6.40 -12.02 1.05
CA LYS A 124 -7.70 -12.55 1.50
C LYS A 124 -7.88 -14.00 1.08
N GLU A 125 -7.57 -14.32 -0.17
CA GLU A 125 -7.62 -15.69 -0.70
C GLU A 125 -6.69 -16.61 0.08
N LYS A 126 -5.46 -16.15 0.36
CA LYS A 126 -4.50 -16.90 1.17
C LYS A 126 -5.00 -17.12 2.60
N ALA A 127 -5.57 -16.10 3.24
CA ALA A 127 -6.12 -16.23 4.59
C ALA A 127 -7.32 -17.19 4.65
N GLU A 128 -8.16 -17.22 3.61
CA GLU A 128 -9.28 -18.15 3.50
C GLU A 128 -8.84 -19.59 3.26
N GLN A 129 -7.80 -19.80 2.43
CA GLN A 129 -7.16 -21.10 2.25
C GLN A 129 -6.55 -21.61 3.56
N GLU A 130 -5.79 -20.78 4.27
CA GLU A 130 -5.19 -21.13 5.56
C GLU A 130 -6.25 -21.48 6.62
N LYS A 131 -7.38 -20.77 6.63
CA LYS A 131 -8.51 -21.09 7.52
C LYS A 131 -9.15 -22.43 7.17
N THR A 132 -9.38 -22.69 5.88
CA THR A 132 -9.96 -23.95 5.40
C THR A 132 -9.04 -25.14 5.70
N GLU A 133 -7.73 -24.99 5.49
CA GLU A 133 -6.74 -26.01 5.83
C GLU A 133 -6.69 -26.29 7.34
N ALA A 134 -6.82 -25.25 8.18
CA ALA A 134 -6.87 -25.41 9.62
C ALA A 134 -8.13 -26.17 10.08
N GLU A 135 -9.28 -25.90 9.47
CA GLU A 135 -10.54 -26.61 9.73
C GLU A 135 -10.46 -28.07 9.29
N ILE A 136 -9.89 -28.37 8.11
CA ILE A 136 -9.66 -29.74 7.64
C ILE A 136 -8.72 -30.50 8.58
N LYS A 137 -7.61 -29.89 9.00
CA LYS A 137 -6.67 -30.50 9.96
C LYS A 137 -7.33 -30.80 11.31
N LYS A 138 -8.19 -29.89 11.79
CA LYS A 138 -8.95 -30.10 13.02
C LYS A 138 -9.93 -31.27 12.89
N ALA A 139 -10.71 -31.33 11.81
CA ALA A 139 -11.64 -32.41 11.54
C ALA A 139 -10.92 -33.77 11.42
N ALA A 140 -9.78 -33.82 10.71
CA ALA A 140 -8.97 -35.03 10.59
C ALA A 140 -8.44 -35.52 11.96
N ALA A 141 -8.05 -34.60 12.84
CA ALA A 141 -7.62 -34.96 14.20
C ALA A 141 -8.76 -35.51 15.05
N GLU A 142 -9.99 -34.98 14.91
CA GLU A 142 -11.18 -35.49 15.59
C GLU A 142 -11.57 -36.88 15.09
N VAL A 143 -11.55 -37.11 13.77
CA VAL A 143 -11.79 -38.44 13.18
C VAL A 143 -10.74 -39.44 13.65
N LYS A 144 -9.45 -39.07 13.67
CA LYS A 144 -8.38 -39.94 14.18
C LYS A 144 -8.61 -40.32 15.64
N LYS A 145 -8.99 -39.37 16.51
CA LYS A 145 -9.36 -39.65 17.90
C LYS A 145 -10.55 -40.60 18.00
N ALA A 146 -11.57 -40.43 17.15
CA ALA A 146 -12.73 -41.31 17.13
C ALA A 146 -12.36 -42.74 16.74
N ILE A 147 -11.50 -42.91 15.73
CA ILE A 147 -10.96 -44.21 15.30
C ILE A 147 -10.14 -44.88 16.40
N GLU A 148 -9.28 -44.13 17.09
CA GLU A 148 -8.50 -44.64 18.22
C GLU A 148 -9.41 -45.06 19.39
N LEU A 149 -10.51 -44.33 19.64
CA LEU A 149 -11.51 -44.70 20.63
C LEU A 149 -12.22 -46.00 20.23
N THR A 150 -12.75 -46.10 19.00
CA THR A 150 -13.44 -47.32 18.56
C THR A 150 -12.50 -48.53 18.62
N HIS A 151 -11.24 -48.42 18.20
CA HIS A 151 -10.27 -49.52 18.35
C HIS A 151 -10.02 -49.93 19.81
N LYS A 152 -10.06 -49.01 20.78
CA LYS A 152 -9.92 -49.34 22.21
C LYS A 152 -11.16 -50.06 22.78
N PHE A 153 -12.34 -49.81 22.22
CA PHE A 153 -13.59 -50.45 22.65
C PHE A 153 -13.92 -51.72 21.87
N ASN A 154 -13.31 -51.92 20.70
CA ASN A 154 -13.46 -53.11 19.85
C ASN A 154 -12.40 -54.17 20.20
N THR A 155 -12.27 -54.50 21.49
CA THR A 155 -11.43 -55.61 21.94
C THR A 155 -12.13 -56.94 21.59
N PRO A 156 -11.37 -57.99 21.21
CA PRO A 156 -11.93 -59.31 20.87
C PRO A 156 -12.84 -59.87 21.97
N GLU A 157 -12.55 -59.57 23.23
CA GLU A 157 -13.33 -59.98 24.40
C GLU A 157 -14.73 -59.36 24.45
N LYS A 158 -14.89 -58.07 24.10
CA LYS A 158 -16.21 -57.43 24.07
C LYS A 158 -17.03 -57.89 22.88
N ASN A 159 -16.40 -58.14 21.75
CA ASN A 159 -17.09 -58.71 20.60
C ASN A 159 -17.56 -60.15 20.85
N ALA A 160 -16.81 -60.93 21.64
CA ALA A 160 -17.24 -62.25 22.09
C ALA A 160 -18.45 -62.19 23.04
N GLU A 161 -18.44 -61.32 24.05
CA GLU A 161 -19.59 -61.11 24.96
C GLU A 161 -20.85 -60.63 24.21
N THR A 162 -20.67 -59.75 23.22
CA THR A 162 -21.80 -59.22 22.45
C THR A 162 -22.36 -60.28 21.49
N SER A 163 -21.50 -61.13 20.91
CA SER A 163 -21.93 -62.29 20.13
C SER A 163 -22.60 -63.38 20.97
N GLU A 164 -22.19 -63.59 22.22
CA GLU A 164 -22.88 -64.51 23.15
C GLU A 164 -24.27 -63.99 23.53
N LEU A 165 -24.41 -62.71 23.88
CA LEU A 165 -25.70 -62.08 24.17
C LEU A 165 -26.66 -62.09 22.98
N ILE A 166 -26.17 -61.84 21.76
CA ILE A 166 -26.99 -61.94 20.53
C ILE A 166 -27.47 -63.38 20.31
N ASN A 167 -26.60 -64.36 20.52
CA ASN A 167 -26.96 -65.78 20.40
C ASN A 167 -27.94 -66.23 21.49
N GLU A 168 -27.86 -65.65 22.69
CA GLU A 168 -28.80 -65.91 23.79
C GLU A 168 -30.18 -65.30 23.51
N CYS A 169 -30.24 -64.09 22.98
CA CYS A 169 -31.49 -63.45 22.52
C CYS A 169 -32.15 -64.23 21.36
N LEU A 170 -31.39 -64.69 20.37
CA LEU A 170 -31.92 -65.49 19.26
C LEU A 170 -32.49 -66.85 19.72
N LYS A 171 -31.90 -67.47 20.75
CA LYS A 171 -32.45 -68.69 21.37
C LYS A 171 -33.76 -68.44 22.10
N LEU A 172 -33.91 -67.27 22.74
CA LEU A 172 -35.16 -66.88 23.40
C LEU A 172 -36.29 -66.58 22.42
N GLU A 173 -35.98 -66.05 21.23
CA GLU A 173 -36.98 -65.86 20.17
C GLU A 173 -37.43 -67.19 19.55
N GLN A 174 -36.52 -68.13 19.28
CA GLN A 174 -36.87 -69.45 18.72
C GLN A 174 -37.71 -70.33 19.67
N ASN A 175 -37.72 -70.04 20.97
CA ASN A 175 -38.55 -70.74 21.95
C ASN A 175 -39.95 -70.12 22.13
N LYS A 176 -40.18 -68.89 21.63
CA LYS A 176 -41.51 -68.25 21.66
C LYS A 176 -42.45 -68.74 20.55
N ASP A 177 -41.92 -69.36 19.51
CA ASP A 177 -42.70 -69.89 18.39
C ASP A 177 -43.12 -71.37 18.57
N LYS A 178 -42.96 -71.94 19.76
CA LYS A 178 -43.29 -73.35 20.09
C LYS A 178 -44.30 -73.54 21.22
N GLU A 179 -44.89 -72.47 21.73
CA GLU A 179 -46.10 -72.49 22.58
C GLU A 179 -47.30 -71.96 21.79
#